data_AF-A0A1C2WZU7-F1
#
_entry.id   AF-A0A1C2WZU7-F1
#
_cell.length_a   1.000
_cell.length_b   1.000
_cell.length_c   1.000
_cell.angle_alpha   90.00
_cell.angle_beta   90.00
_cell.angle_gamma   90.00
#
_symmetry.space_group_name_H-M   'P 1'
#
loop_
_entity.id
_entity.type
_entity.pdbx_description
1 polymer ?
#
loop_
_entity_poly.entity_id
_entity_poly.type
_entity_poly.pdbx_seq_one_letter_code
_entity_poly.pdbx_strand_id
1 'polypeptide(L)'
;MSNSLDWNSKTNISEHSCKDAHCDCLTFWEIYQQEAIKRLSNLQRANNYKLEPGYEARARRIASVYAKIFLEIELGGNKNLLGRYYWMGLGAFASKTVATIFKHWGSLLGYNVGVQEAINLFARGNLWLFMDIAPWHLAWSVSSESFKSCKDTRDTSTFKFVKPALMNLPWSSCLPSIKNLKATKEIRKAFALLPEIEKAFANEKSEQKKFKIAKDDLFAHLMFIAVQEQHNILQVVVWENTSVKFGAWMQRWFIGMPDATLVLSSDYSVDAVKKNWFGNYTGSKADQLVELKEDVYIAPLKDTIAEDYDSRMKWIGKAAEKYHRLMLDEKGRPFLQQELKTISKWGNSKADFKIHSSSNEGKV
;
A
#
# COMPACT_ATOMS: atom_id res chain seq x y z
N MET A 1 -48.92 19.47 23.15
CA MET A 1 -48.45 18.77 21.94
C MET A 1 -47.02 18.34 22.23
N SER A 2 -46.81 17.05 22.52
CA SER A 2 -45.48 16.50 22.82
C SER A 2 -44.73 16.28 21.51
N ASN A 3 -43.68 17.05 21.30
CA ASN A 3 -42.73 16.81 20.21
C ASN A 3 -41.97 15.52 20.54
N SER A 4 -42.35 14.42 19.89
CA SER A 4 -41.52 13.22 19.84
C SER A 4 -40.24 13.58 19.10
N LEU A 5 -39.11 13.55 19.80
CA LEU A 5 -37.80 13.50 19.16
C LEU A 5 -37.66 12.09 18.57
N ASP A 6 -38.15 11.88 17.35
CA ASP A 6 -38.03 10.61 16.65
C ASP A 6 -36.55 10.34 16.32
N TRP A 7 -35.86 9.69 17.25
CA TRP A 7 -34.50 9.18 17.09
C TRP A 7 -34.55 7.71 16.67
N ASN A 8 -34.16 7.43 15.42
CA ASN A 8 -33.93 6.06 14.96
C ASN A 8 -32.49 5.65 15.23
N SER A 9 -32.31 4.75 16.21
CA SER A 9 -31.03 4.15 16.60
C SER A 9 -31.14 2.62 16.57
N LYS A 10 -30.08 1.93 16.11
CA LYS A 10 -30.02 0.45 16.11
C LYS A 10 -29.46 -0.16 17.40
N THR A 11 -28.99 0.68 18.33
CA THR A 11 -28.29 0.23 19.55
C THR A 11 -29.11 0.55 20.79
N ASN A 12 -29.34 1.84 21.05
CA ASN A 12 -30.13 2.30 22.19
C ASN A 12 -31.43 2.92 21.69
N ILE A 13 -32.57 2.35 22.11
CA ILE A 13 -33.93 2.82 21.79
C ILE A 13 -34.62 3.46 23.00
N SER A 14 -33.95 3.49 24.16
CA SER A 14 -34.43 4.16 25.37
C SER A 14 -33.37 5.08 25.94
N GLU A 15 -33.82 6.20 26.50
CA GLU A 15 -32.99 7.16 27.21
C GLU A 15 -32.22 6.47 28.35
N HIS A 16 -30.95 6.82 28.54
CA HIS A 16 -30.05 6.23 29.54
C HIS A 16 -29.80 4.70 29.44
N SER A 17 -30.10 4.06 28.31
CA SER A 17 -29.69 2.67 28.08
C SER A 17 -28.28 2.54 27.52
N CYS A 18 -27.58 1.46 27.90
CA CYS A 18 -26.40 0.96 27.22
C CYS A 18 -26.71 -0.46 26.75
N LYS A 19 -26.57 -0.70 25.45
CA LYS A 19 -26.61 -2.04 24.86
C LYS A 19 -25.23 -2.40 24.33
N ASP A 20 -24.70 -3.53 24.76
CA ASP A 20 -23.47 -4.08 24.20
C ASP A 20 -23.69 -4.41 22.72
N ALA A 21 -23.03 -3.65 21.85
CA ALA A 21 -22.94 -3.97 20.45
C ALA A 21 -21.80 -4.99 20.29
N HIS A 22 -22.14 -6.28 20.31
CA HIS A 22 -21.17 -7.32 20.00
C HIS A 22 -20.96 -7.35 18.48
N CYS A 23 -19.87 -6.73 18.02
CA CYS A 23 -19.45 -6.81 16.63
C CYS A 23 -18.88 -8.20 16.38
N ASP A 24 -19.62 -9.03 15.63
CA ASP A 24 -19.09 -10.31 15.17
C ASP A 24 -17.90 -10.12 14.22
N CYS A 25 -17.14 -11.18 13.98
CA CYS A 25 -15.97 -11.11 13.12
C CYS A 25 -16.31 -10.71 11.68
N LEU A 26 -17.53 -10.98 11.21
CA LEU A 26 -18.01 -10.53 9.91
C LEU A 26 -18.07 -9.00 9.88
N THR A 27 -18.78 -8.40 10.82
CA THR A 27 -18.92 -6.94 10.97
C THR A 27 -17.55 -6.28 11.15
N PHE A 28 -16.68 -6.90 11.95
CA PHE A 28 -15.30 -6.45 12.13
C PHE A 28 -14.58 -6.30 10.78
N TRP A 29 -14.59 -7.34 9.92
CA TRP A 29 -13.92 -7.27 8.63
C TRP A 29 -14.60 -6.36 7.62
N GLU A 30 -15.94 -6.25 7.64
CA GLU A 30 -16.65 -5.34 6.75
C GLU A 30 -16.32 -3.87 7.02
N ILE A 31 -16.15 -3.49 8.30
CA ILE A 31 -15.74 -2.15 8.70
C ILE A 31 -14.36 -1.82 8.11
N TYR A 32 -13.35 -2.67 8.30
CA TYR A 32 -12.01 -2.36 7.80
C TYR A 32 -11.89 -2.45 6.28
N GLN A 33 -12.69 -3.31 5.63
CA GLN A 33 -12.80 -3.28 4.18
C GLN A 33 -13.42 -1.97 3.68
N GLN A 34 -14.47 -1.49 4.34
CA GLN A 34 -15.09 -0.20 4.03
C GLN A 34 -14.11 0.96 4.22
N GLU A 35 -13.34 0.95 5.30
CA GLU A 35 -12.31 1.97 5.55
C GLU A 35 -11.26 1.97 4.45
N ALA A 36 -10.78 0.80 3.99
CA ALA A 36 -9.87 0.71 2.84
C ALA A 36 -10.50 1.29 1.56
N ILE A 37 -11.76 0.96 1.25
CA ILE A 37 -12.47 1.53 0.09
C ILE A 37 -12.54 3.06 0.20
N LYS A 38 -12.87 3.59 1.38
CA LYS A 38 -12.94 5.05 1.60
C LYS A 38 -11.60 5.74 1.37
N ARG A 39 -10.48 5.13 1.75
CA ARG A 39 -9.13 5.70 1.56
C ARG A 39 -8.77 5.96 0.11
N LEU A 40 -9.30 5.16 -0.82
CA LEU A 40 -9.09 5.34 -2.25
C LEU A 40 -10.21 6.11 -2.95
N SER A 41 -11.20 6.60 -2.19
CA SER A 41 -12.41 7.22 -2.73
C SER A 41 -12.51 8.68 -2.32
N ASN A 42 -13.18 9.46 -3.15
CA ASN A 42 -13.56 10.84 -2.87
C ASN A 42 -14.94 10.88 -2.24
N LEU A 43 -15.09 11.63 -1.16
CA LEU A 43 -16.40 11.97 -0.62
C LEU A 43 -17.13 12.88 -1.61
N GLN A 44 -18.34 12.50 -2.00
CA GLN A 44 -19.28 13.30 -2.77
C GLN A 44 -20.29 13.97 -1.83
N ARG A 45 -21.59 13.97 -2.17
CA ARG A 45 -22.66 14.49 -1.31
C ARG A 45 -23.24 13.35 -0.45
N ALA A 46 -23.71 13.69 0.75
CA ALA A 46 -24.48 12.80 1.63
C ALA A 46 -23.80 11.43 1.93
N ASN A 47 -22.51 11.42 2.28
CA ASN A 47 -21.74 10.21 2.57
C ASN A 47 -21.60 9.20 1.42
N ASN A 48 -21.89 9.61 0.17
CA ASN A 48 -21.56 8.81 -1.00
C ASN A 48 -20.08 8.97 -1.36
N TYR A 49 -19.41 7.85 -1.65
CA TYR A 49 -18.01 7.83 -2.01
C TYR A 49 -17.84 7.34 -3.45
N LYS A 50 -16.97 7.99 -4.22
CA LYS A 50 -16.59 7.55 -5.57
C LYS A 50 -15.10 7.29 -5.62
N LEU A 51 -14.72 6.10 -6.09
CA LEU A 51 -13.32 5.71 -6.26
C LEU A 51 -12.55 6.77 -7.08
N GLU A 52 -11.31 7.08 -6.70
CA GLU A 52 -10.45 7.99 -7.46
C GLU A 52 -10.22 7.43 -8.87
N PRO A 53 -10.65 8.12 -9.94
CA PRO A 53 -10.65 7.53 -11.27
C PRO A 53 -9.23 7.29 -11.81
N GLY A 54 -8.28 8.22 -11.66
CA GLY A 54 -6.97 8.08 -12.30
C GLY A 54 -6.00 7.12 -11.61
N TYR A 55 -5.33 6.26 -12.39
CA TYR A 55 -4.39 5.25 -11.89
C TYR A 55 -3.18 5.86 -11.17
N GLU A 56 -2.60 6.93 -11.73
CA GLU A 56 -1.52 7.67 -11.08
C GLU A 56 -1.97 8.25 -9.73
N ALA A 57 -3.10 8.96 -9.70
CA ALA A 57 -3.63 9.57 -8.49
C ALA A 57 -3.94 8.51 -7.43
N ARG A 58 -4.51 7.37 -7.83
CA ARG A 58 -4.78 6.24 -6.95
C ARG A 58 -3.49 5.64 -6.39
N ALA A 59 -2.47 5.43 -7.22
CA ALA A 59 -1.16 4.94 -6.76
C ALA A 59 -0.50 5.91 -5.77
N ARG A 60 -0.61 7.24 -5.99
CA ARG A 60 -0.19 8.27 -5.02
C ARG A 60 -0.98 8.22 -3.72
N ARG A 61 -2.29 7.96 -3.78
CA ARG A 61 -3.14 7.78 -2.58
C ARG A 61 -2.76 6.54 -1.80
N ILE A 62 -2.50 5.42 -2.48
CA ILE A 62 -2.01 4.19 -1.87
C ILE A 62 -0.67 4.46 -1.18
N ALA A 63 0.27 5.11 -1.86
CA ALA A 63 1.54 5.52 -1.27
C ALA A 63 1.35 6.38 -0.01
N SER A 64 0.45 7.36 -0.07
CA SER A 64 0.09 8.21 1.07
C SER A 64 -0.47 7.41 2.24
N VAL A 65 -1.40 6.48 2.01
CA VAL A 65 -2.01 5.68 3.08
C VAL A 65 -1.00 4.71 3.67
N TYR A 66 -0.18 4.04 2.87
CA TYR A 66 0.90 3.19 3.38
C TYR A 66 1.89 3.99 4.22
N ALA A 67 2.28 5.19 3.78
CA ALA A 67 3.12 6.07 4.59
C ALA A 67 2.43 6.46 5.91
N LYS A 68 1.12 6.74 5.89
CA LYS A 68 0.36 7.04 7.11
C LYS A 68 0.25 5.85 8.07
N ILE A 69 0.10 4.62 7.56
CA ILE A 69 0.11 3.40 8.38
C ILE A 69 1.49 3.24 9.04
N PHE A 70 2.58 3.36 8.26
CA PHE A 70 3.94 3.30 8.80
C PHE A 70 4.19 4.37 9.88
N LEU A 71 3.71 5.60 9.65
CA LEU A 71 3.85 6.74 10.55
C LEU A 71 2.87 6.71 11.73
N GLU A 72 2.02 5.69 11.83
CA GLU A 72 1.03 5.53 12.91
C GLU A 72 0.04 6.70 13.02
N ILE A 73 -0.36 7.25 11.87
CA ILE A 73 -1.35 8.36 11.76
C ILE A 73 -2.66 7.95 11.06
N GLU A 74 -2.81 6.68 10.69
CA GLU A 74 -4.11 6.10 10.28
C GLU A 74 -4.96 5.66 11.47
N LEU A 75 -6.17 5.14 11.19
CA LEU A 75 -7.11 4.59 12.17
C LEU A 75 -6.42 3.59 13.11
N GLY A 76 -6.53 3.83 14.43
CA GLY A 76 -5.92 3.00 15.47
C GLY A 76 -4.39 3.16 15.61
N GLY A 77 -3.79 4.13 14.92
CA GLY A 77 -2.34 4.35 14.99
C GLY A 77 -1.85 4.74 16.39
N ASN A 78 -0.68 4.26 16.75
CA ASN A 78 0.01 4.60 17.99
C ASN A 78 1.43 5.13 17.69
N LYS A 79 1.64 6.43 17.86
CA LYS A 79 2.93 7.10 17.57
C LYS A 79 4.14 6.50 18.31
N ASN A 80 3.94 5.84 19.45
CA ASN A 80 5.02 5.16 20.17
C ASN A 80 5.55 3.92 19.43
N LEU A 81 4.78 3.43 18.45
CA LEU A 81 5.04 2.25 17.62
C LEU A 81 5.46 2.62 16.18
N LEU A 82 5.83 3.88 15.93
CA LEU A 82 6.20 4.39 14.60
C LEU A 82 7.20 3.45 13.90
N GLY A 83 6.77 2.85 12.80
CA GLY A 83 7.57 1.94 11.99
C GLY A 83 7.41 0.45 12.26
N ARG A 84 6.52 0.02 13.17
CA ARG A 84 6.21 -1.42 13.38
C ARG A 84 5.74 -2.10 12.09
N TYR A 85 5.01 -1.37 11.24
CA TYR A 85 4.54 -1.86 9.95
C TYR A 85 5.57 -1.62 8.85
N TYR A 86 6.67 -2.35 8.93
CA TYR A 86 7.87 -2.06 8.17
C TYR A 86 7.69 -2.12 6.64
N TRP A 87 6.87 -3.06 6.16
CA TRP A 87 6.49 -3.15 4.74
C TRP A 87 5.71 -1.92 4.27
N MET A 88 4.89 -1.30 5.11
CA MET A 88 4.10 -0.14 4.69
C MET A 88 4.99 1.05 4.31
N GLY A 89 6.15 1.22 4.95
CA GLY A 89 7.11 2.26 4.54
C GLY A 89 7.74 1.95 3.18
N LEU A 90 8.22 0.71 2.97
CA LEU A 90 8.78 0.29 1.67
C LEU A 90 7.71 0.32 0.55
N GLY A 91 6.52 -0.19 0.85
CA GLY A 91 5.36 -0.22 -0.04
C GLY A 91 4.88 1.17 -0.44
N ALA A 92 5.05 2.18 0.42
CA ALA A 92 4.77 3.57 0.07
C ALA A 92 5.71 4.07 -1.04
N PHE A 93 7.01 3.81 -0.93
CA PHE A 93 7.98 4.15 -1.98
C PHE A 93 7.71 3.35 -3.27
N ALA A 94 7.40 2.06 -3.16
CA ALA A 94 7.06 1.22 -4.32
C ALA A 94 5.80 1.72 -5.04
N SER A 95 4.76 2.09 -4.29
CA SER A 95 3.51 2.63 -4.84
C SER A 95 3.71 4.00 -5.50
N LYS A 96 4.62 4.82 -4.98
CA LYS A 96 5.05 6.05 -5.66
C LYS A 96 5.72 5.74 -7.00
N THR A 97 6.64 4.76 -7.06
CA THR A 97 7.27 4.36 -8.33
C THR A 97 6.21 3.91 -9.34
N VAL A 98 5.19 3.16 -8.89
CA VAL A 98 4.04 2.79 -9.74
C VAL A 98 3.28 4.02 -10.25
N ALA A 99 3.10 5.06 -9.44
CA ALA A 99 2.49 6.31 -9.90
C ALA A 99 3.32 6.97 -11.02
N THR A 100 4.66 6.96 -10.93
CA THR A 100 5.55 7.42 -12.02
C THR A 100 5.29 6.61 -13.29
N ILE A 101 5.17 5.27 -13.16
CA ILE A 101 4.91 4.38 -14.29
C ILE A 101 3.61 4.77 -14.98
N PHE A 102 2.53 4.94 -14.21
CA PHE A 102 1.24 5.39 -14.75
C PHE A 102 1.29 6.77 -15.37
N LYS A 103 2.09 7.70 -14.84
CA LYS A 103 2.27 9.03 -15.45
C LYS A 103 2.89 8.92 -16.83
N HIS A 104 3.94 8.11 -16.99
CA HIS A 104 4.63 7.94 -18.27
C HIS A 104 3.75 7.18 -19.28
N TRP A 105 3.16 6.06 -18.87
CA TRP A 105 2.30 5.25 -19.73
C TRP A 105 0.93 5.89 -20.00
N GLY A 106 0.43 6.74 -19.09
CA GLY A 106 -0.78 7.53 -19.26
C GLY A 106 -0.61 8.75 -20.19
N SER A 107 0.63 9.12 -20.55
CA SER A 107 0.90 10.13 -21.58
C SER A 107 0.53 9.62 -22.99
N LEU A 108 0.49 10.52 -23.99
CA LEU A 108 0.18 10.19 -25.40
C LEU A 108 0.96 8.96 -25.93
N LEU A 109 2.16 8.72 -25.40
CA LEU A 109 3.05 7.64 -25.81
C LEU A 109 2.48 6.24 -25.51
N GLY A 110 1.89 5.98 -24.33
CA GLY A 110 1.38 4.65 -23.99
C GLY A 110 0.09 4.29 -24.76
N TYR A 111 -0.72 5.29 -25.07
CA TYR A 111 -1.92 5.11 -25.90
C TYR A 111 -1.58 4.82 -27.36
N ASN A 112 -0.56 5.49 -27.92
CA ASN A 112 -0.17 5.34 -29.32
C ASN A 112 0.55 4.01 -29.63
N VAL A 113 1.04 3.29 -28.62
CA VAL A 113 1.80 2.03 -28.79
C VAL A 113 1.05 0.77 -28.32
N GLY A 114 -0.26 0.88 -28.02
CA GLY A 114 -1.13 -0.29 -27.81
C GLY A 114 -0.96 -1.05 -26.49
N VAL A 115 -0.35 -0.46 -25.45
CA VAL A 115 -0.10 -1.13 -24.14
C VAL A 115 -1.23 -0.94 -23.12
N GLN A 116 -2.43 -0.56 -23.57
CA GLN A 116 -3.59 -0.22 -22.73
C GLN A 116 -4.03 -1.38 -21.80
N GLU A 117 -4.03 -2.60 -22.31
CA GLU A 117 -4.41 -3.78 -21.52
C GLU A 117 -3.39 -4.04 -20.39
N ALA A 118 -2.09 -3.89 -20.67
CA ALA A 118 -1.05 -4.01 -19.65
C ALA A 118 -1.19 -2.93 -18.57
N ILE A 119 -1.43 -1.67 -18.95
CA ILE A 119 -1.69 -0.56 -18.02
C ILE A 119 -2.86 -0.91 -17.08
N ASN A 120 -3.99 -1.37 -17.64
CA ASN A 120 -5.18 -1.74 -16.88
C ASN A 120 -4.90 -2.89 -15.89
N LEU A 121 -4.09 -3.87 -16.29
CA LEU A 121 -3.73 -5.00 -15.43
C LEU A 121 -2.76 -4.58 -14.30
N PHE A 122 -1.82 -3.67 -14.54
CA PHE A 122 -1.02 -3.07 -13.46
C PHE A 122 -1.89 -2.26 -12.49
N ALA A 123 -2.85 -1.48 -13.00
CA ALA A 123 -3.79 -0.73 -12.18
C ALA A 123 -4.69 -1.65 -11.34
N ARG A 124 -5.12 -2.78 -11.91
CA ARG A 124 -5.81 -3.86 -11.20
C ARG A 124 -4.96 -4.40 -10.07
N GLY A 125 -3.70 -4.74 -10.33
CA GLY A 125 -2.76 -5.20 -9.31
C GLY A 125 -2.63 -4.21 -8.15
N ASN A 126 -2.36 -2.95 -8.46
CA ASN A 126 -2.20 -1.89 -7.46
C ASN A 126 -3.46 -1.69 -6.58
N LEU A 127 -4.65 -1.73 -7.18
CA LEU A 127 -5.92 -1.65 -6.44
C LEU A 127 -6.11 -2.84 -5.49
N TRP A 128 -5.98 -4.07 -6.00
CA TRP A 128 -6.31 -5.27 -5.23
C TRP A 128 -5.26 -5.62 -4.18
N LEU A 129 -4.00 -5.25 -4.40
CA LEU A 129 -2.98 -5.25 -3.34
C LEU A 129 -3.39 -4.40 -2.13
N PHE A 130 -3.81 -3.17 -2.39
CA PHE A 130 -4.25 -2.28 -1.32
C PHE A 130 -5.50 -2.80 -0.61
N MET A 131 -6.49 -3.31 -1.38
CA MET A 131 -7.72 -3.88 -0.83
C MET A 131 -7.49 -5.15 -0.01
N ASP A 132 -6.41 -5.89 -0.28
CA ASP A 132 -5.98 -6.98 0.58
C ASP A 132 -5.28 -6.47 1.85
N ILE A 133 -4.21 -5.69 1.68
CA ILE A 133 -3.23 -5.49 2.75
C ILE A 133 -3.64 -4.44 3.78
N ALA A 134 -4.32 -3.37 3.36
CA ALA A 134 -4.67 -2.27 4.26
C ALA A 134 -5.64 -2.72 5.37
N PRO A 135 -6.72 -3.49 5.10
CA PRO A 135 -7.62 -3.98 6.15
C PRO A 135 -6.92 -4.76 7.26
N TRP A 136 -5.93 -5.61 6.95
CA TRP A 136 -5.19 -6.35 7.97
C TRP A 136 -4.47 -5.41 8.96
N HIS A 137 -3.81 -4.38 8.43
CA HIS A 137 -3.05 -3.41 9.23
C HIS A 137 -3.97 -2.52 10.06
N LEU A 138 -5.05 -2.00 9.45
CA LEU A 138 -6.04 -1.18 10.16
C LEU A 138 -6.73 -1.96 11.29
N ALA A 139 -7.09 -3.22 11.03
CA ALA A 139 -7.72 -4.09 12.01
C ALA A 139 -6.82 -4.36 13.23
N TRP A 140 -5.53 -4.67 13.01
CA TRP A 140 -4.58 -4.84 14.11
C TRP A 140 -4.39 -3.56 14.92
N SER A 141 -4.22 -2.43 14.24
CA SER A 141 -4.02 -1.13 14.88
C SER A 141 -5.15 -0.78 15.84
N VAL A 142 -6.40 -1.04 15.46
CA VAL A 142 -7.56 -0.72 16.30
C VAL A 142 -7.76 -1.72 17.44
N SER A 143 -7.64 -3.02 17.18
CA SER A 143 -7.77 -4.04 18.23
C SER A 143 -7.03 -5.32 17.82
N SER A 144 -5.81 -5.47 18.32
CA SER A 144 -5.01 -6.68 18.11
C SER A 144 -5.66 -7.92 18.73
N GLU A 145 -6.46 -7.76 19.79
CA GLU A 145 -7.26 -8.83 20.40
C GLU A 145 -8.36 -9.31 19.46
N SER A 146 -9.21 -8.40 18.97
CA SER A 146 -10.28 -8.76 18.02
C SER A 146 -9.69 -9.32 16.73
N PHE A 147 -8.58 -8.74 16.24
CA PHE A 147 -7.85 -9.29 15.10
C PHE A 147 -7.44 -10.74 15.32
N LYS A 148 -6.85 -11.07 16.48
CA LYS A 148 -6.38 -12.43 16.78
C LYS A 148 -7.53 -13.44 16.73
N SER A 149 -8.69 -13.08 17.28
CA SER A 149 -9.91 -13.89 17.29
C SER A 149 -10.57 -13.99 15.91
N CYS A 150 -10.47 -12.95 15.09
CA CYS A 150 -11.24 -12.85 13.84
C CYS A 150 -10.45 -13.10 12.55
N LYS A 151 -9.12 -13.07 12.54
CA LYS A 151 -8.28 -13.16 11.32
C LYS A 151 -8.62 -14.31 10.39
N ASP A 152 -8.95 -15.48 10.94
CA ASP A 152 -9.22 -16.69 10.16
C ASP A 152 -10.62 -16.71 9.53
N THR A 153 -11.48 -15.76 9.91
CA THR A 153 -12.86 -15.65 9.40
C THR A 153 -13.01 -14.64 8.27
N ARG A 154 -11.97 -13.84 7.96
CA ARG A 154 -12.04 -12.87 6.85
C ARG A 154 -12.28 -13.62 5.55
N ASP A 155 -13.40 -13.34 4.90
CA ASP A 155 -13.77 -13.86 3.58
C ASP A 155 -14.69 -12.85 2.90
N THR A 156 -14.23 -12.20 1.82
CA THR A 156 -15.05 -11.19 1.15
C THR A 156 -16.28 -11.77 0.47
N SER A 157 -16.33 -13.08 0.23
CA SER A 157 -17.51 -13.72 -0.36
C SER A 157 -18.70 -13.80 0.62
N THR A 158 -18.43 -13.79 1.93
CA THR A 158 -19.45 -13.85 2.99
C THR A 158 -19.92 -12.48 3.45
N PHE A 159 -19.31 -11.40 2.96
CA PHE A 159 -19.71 -10.02 3.27
C PHE A 159 -21.17 -9.77 2.87
N LYS A 160 -21.84 -8.91 3.64
CA LYS A 160 -23.26 -8.55 3.49
C LYS A 160 -23.42 -7.07 3.21
N PHE A 161 -22.95 -6.20 4.12
CA PHE A 161 -23.15 -4.76 4.03
C PHE A 161 -22.19 -4.09 3.06
N VAL A 162 -20.90 -4.48 3.05
CA VAL A 162 -19.89 -3.85 2.18
C VAL A 162 -19.80 -4.53 0.82
N LYS A 163 -20.37 -5.74 0.67
CA LYS A 163 -20.30 -6.53 -0.56
C LYS A 163 -20.76 -5.78 -1.82
N PRO A 164 -21.87 -5.02 -1.83
CA PRO A 164 -22.26 -4.25 -3.02
C PRO A 164 -21.19 -3.24 -3.44
N ALA A 165 -20.63 -2.49 -2.48
CA ALA A 165 -19.56 -1.53 -2.74
C ALA A 165 -18.27 -2.21 -3.22
N LEU A 166 -17.91 -3.33 -2.61
CA LEU A 166 -16.75 -4.13 -3.00
C LEU A 166 -16.89 -4.70 -4.42
N MET A 167 -18.06 -5.23 -4.77
CA MET A 167 -18.33 -5.79 -6.09
C MET A 167 -18.43 -4.70 -7.17
N ASN A 168 -18.74 -3.46 -6.80
CA ASN A 168 -18.71 -2.31 -7.70
C ASN A 168 -17.29 -1.78 -7.97
N LEU A 169 -16.27 -2.24 -7.22
CA LEU A 169 -14.89 -1.88 -7.54
C LEU A 169 -14.47 -2.49 -8.89
N PRO A 170 -13.63 -1.79 -9.67
CA PRO A 170 -13.06 -2.33 -10.89
C PRO A 170 -12.36 -3.68 -10.66
N TRP A 171 -12.60 -4.61 -11.58
CA TRP A 171 -12.00 -5.95 -11.58
C TRP A 171 -12.32 -6.82 -10.36
N SER A 172 -13.43 -6.57 -9.65
CA SER A 172 -13.92 -7.40 -8.54
C SER A 172 -14.11 -8.88 -8.87
N SER A 173 -14.26 -9.21 -10.16
CA SER A 173 -14.26 -10.59 -10.66
C SER A 173 -12.99 -11.37 -10.35
N CYS A 174 -11.88 -10.72 -9.95
CA CYS A 174 -10.66 -11.42 -9.55
C CYS A 174 -10.70 -12.00 -8.14
N LEU A 175 -11.65 -11.58 -7.30
CA LEU A 175 -11.72 -11.97 -5.89
C LEU A 175 -11.64 -13.49 -5.68
N PRO A 176 -12.38 -14.34 -6.44
CA PRO A 176 -12.27 -15.79 -6.28
C PRO A 176 -10.85 -16.33 -6.52
N SER A 177 -10.14 -15.81 -7.53
CA SER A 177 -8.77 -16.23 -7.87
C SER A 177 -7.77 -15.92 -6.75
N ILE A 178 -7.97 -14.79 -6.05
CA ILE A 178 -7.18 -14.41 -4.86
C ILE A 178 -7.85 -14.87 -3.56
N LYS A 179 -8.62 -15.96 -3.62
CA LYS A 179 -9.24 -16.64 -2.48
C LYS A 179 -10.09 -15.72 -1.60
N ASN A 180 -10.76 -14.75 -2.21
CA ASN A 180 -11.64 -13.77 -1.55
C ASN A 180 -10.97 -13.06 -0.36
N LEU A 181 -9.67 -12.75 -0.50
CA LEU A 181 -8.86 -12.03 0.51
C LEU A 181 -8.82 -12.71 1.89
N LYS A 182 -8.94 -14.05 1.92
CA LYS A 182 -8.80 -14.86 3.14
C LYS A 182 -7.41 -14.76 3.74
N ALA A 183 -7.31 -15.01 5.04
CA ALA A 183 -6.02 -15.13 5.71
C ALA A 183 -5.15 -16.23 5.07
N THR A 184 -3.93 -15.85 4.70
CA THR A 184 -2.90 -16.75 4.17
C THR A 184 -1.91 -17.16 5.25
N LYS A 185 -1.00 -18.09 4.94
CA LYS A 185 0.07 -18.45 5.88
C LYS A 185 1.02 -17.27 6.10
N GLU A 186 1.23 -16.44 5.08
CA GLU A 186 2.06 -15.23 5.12
C GLU A 186 1.47 -14.19 6.07
N ILE A 187 0.17 -13.88 5.95
CA ILE A 187 -0.51 -12.94 6.85
C ILE A 187 -0.42 -13.42 8.30
N ARG A 188 -0.67 -14.71 8.56
CA ARG A 188 -0.57 -15.26 9.92
C ARG A 188 0.84 -15.10 10.50
N LYS A 189 1.87 -15.41 9.69
CA LYS A 189 3.27 -15.27 10.11
C LYS A 189 3.67 -13.82 10.34
N ALA A 190 3.30 -12.90 9.43
CA ALA A 190 3.62 -11.49 9.58
C ALA A 190 3.04 -10.90 10.86
N PHE A 191 1.74 -11.10 11.09
CA PHE A 191 1.06 -10.51 12.26
C PHE A 191 1.39 -11.23 13.57
N ALA A 192 1.93 -12.45 13.54
CA ALA A 192 2.45 -13.13 14.72
C ALA A 192 3.75 -12.49 15.27
N LEU A 193 4.48 -11.73 14.46
CA LEU A 193 5.71 -11.04 14.87
C LEU A 193 5.44 -9.70 15.58
N LEU A 194 4.28 -9.09 15.32
CA LEU A 194 3.95 -7.76 15.83
C LEU A 194 4.02 -7.64 17.37
N PRO A 195 3.58 -8.62 18.19
CA PRO A 195 3.71 -8.51 19.64
C PRO A 195 5.15 -8.28 20.15
N GLU A 196 6.14 -8.97 19.57
CA GLU A 196 7.54 -8.79 19.99
C GLU A 196 8.13 -7.48 19.46
N ILE A 197 7.79 -7.07 18.24
CA ILE A 197 8.14 -5.74 17.70
C ILE A 197 7.57 -4.64 18.60
N GLU A 198 6.30 -4.73 18.96
CA GLU A 198 5.61 -3.74 19.80
C GLU A 198 6.21 -3.68 21.21
N LYS A 199 6.54 -4.83 21.80
CA LYS A 199 7.23 -4.91 23.09
C LYS A 199 8.61 -4.26 23.04
N ALA A 200 9.40 -4.49 21.99
CA ALA A 200 10.68 -3.82 21.80
C ALA A 200 10.52 -2.29 21.68
N PHE A 201 9.46 -1.83 21.01
CA PHE A 201 9.20 -0.41 20.81
C PHE A 201 8.63 0.29 22.05
N ALA A 202 7.93 -0.45 22.92
CA ALA A 202 7.39 0.07 24.17
C ALA A 202 8.45 0.20 25.29
N ASN A 203 9.43 -0.70 25.33
CA ASN A 203 10.38 -0.81 26.44
C ASN A 203 11.64 0.07 26.30
N GLU A 204 11.89 0.66 25.14
CA GLU A 204 13.09 1.45 24.86
C GLU A 204 12.72 2.89 24.49
N LYS A 205 13.49 3.88 24.95
CA LYS A 205 13.26 5.29 24.63
C LYS A 205 14.00 5.73 23.38
N SER A 206 15.21 5.21 23.17
CA SER A 206 16.02 5.51 21.99
C SER A 206 15.45 4.83 20.76
N GLU A 207 15.00 5.62 19.79
CA GLU A 207 14.47 5.08 18.54
C GLU A 207 15.47 4.17 17.82
N GLN A 208 16.75 4.55 17.81
CA GLN A 208 17.83 3.74 17.23
C GLN A 208 17.90 2.35 17.85
N LYS A 209 17.78 2.26 19.17
CA LYS A 209 17.80 0.97 19.88
C LYS A 209 16.53 0.17 19.63
N LYS A 210 15.34 0.79 19.54
CA LYS A 210 14.07 0.10 19.19
C LYS A 210 14.21 -0.69 17.89
N PHE A 211 14.65 -0.01 16.83
CA PHE A 211 14.82 -0.62 15.51
C PHE A 211 15.93 -1.68 15.51
N LYS A 212 17.02 -1.48 16.27
CA LYS A 212 18.09 -2.46 16.38
C LYS A 212 17.68 -3.73 17.12
N ILE A 213 16.88 -3.61 18.18
CA ILE A 213 16.36 -4.76 18.95
C ILE A 213 15.39 -5.56 18.10
N ALA A 214 14.44 -4.90 17.44
CA ALA A 214 13.40 -5.56 16.64
C ALA A 214 13.82 -5.89 15.20
N LYS A 215 15.11 -5.72 14.84
CA LYS A 215 15.56 -5.70 13.44
C LYS A 215 15.16 -6.95 12.64
N ASP A 216 15.29 -8.13 13.27
CA ASP A 216 15.09 -9.41 12.59
C ASP A 216 13.59 -9.67 12.40
N ASP A 217 12.78 -9.37 13.41
CA ASP A 217 11.31 -9.43 13.33
C ASP A 217 10.74 -8.41 12.34
N LEU A 218 11.27 -7.18 12.32
CA LEU A 218 10.89 -6.16 11.34
C LEU A 218 11.17 -6.62 9.91
N PHE A 219 12.37 -7.17 9.66
CA PHE A 219 12.73 -7.67 8.34
C PHE A 219 11.90 -8.90 7.94
N ALA A 220 11.67 -9.84 8.86
CA ALA A 220 10.83 -11.01 8.61
C ALA A 220 9.37 -10.62 8.34
N HIS A 221 8.81 -9.69 9.13
CA HIS A 221 7.48 -9.12 8.90
C HIS A 221 7.40 -8.53 7.49
N LEU A 222 8.38 -7.70 7.12
CA LEU A 222 8.46 -7.10 5.79
C LEU A 222 8.41 -8.17 4.69
N MET A 223 9.25 -9.20 4.80
CA MET A 223 9.33 -10.25 3.78
C MET A 223 8.07 -11.11 3.70
N PHE A 224 7.40 -11.42 4.82
CA PHE A 224 6.13 -12.15 4.77
C PHE A 224 5.03 -11.36 4.06
N ILE A 225 4.93 -10.06 4.32
CA ILE A 225 3.99 -9.20 3.59
C ILE A 225 4.38 -9.09 2.11
N ALA A 226 5.68 -9.00 1.80
CA ALA A 226 6.17 -9.02 0.42
C ALA A 226 5.71 -10.27 -0.33
N VAL A 227 5.85 -11.46 0.29
CA VAL A 227 5.39 -12.72 -0.31
C VAL A 227 3.87 -12.72 -0.49
N GLN A 228 3.10 -12.22 0.48
CA GLN A 228 1.65 -12.09 0.34
C GLN A 228 1.28 -11.27 -0.90
N GLU A 229 1.88 -10.09 -1.05
CA GLU A 229 1.59 -9.21 -2.18
C GLU A 229 2.07 -9.80 -3.51
N GLN A 230 3.29 -10.33 -3.56
CA GLN A 230 3.94 -10.73 -4.81
C GLN A 230 3.48 -12.08 -5.34
N HIS A 231 3.22 -13.04 -4.44
CA HIS A 231 2.83 -14.40 -4.80
C HIS A 231 1.31 -14.55 -4.80
N ASN A 232 0.66 -14.28 -3.67
CA ASN A 232 -0.75 -14.63 -3.51
C ASN A 232 -1.69 -13.66 -4.25
N ILE A 233 -1.24 -12.42 -4.50
CA ILE A 233 -2.05 -11.39 -5.17
C ILE A 233 -1.52 -11.08 -6.58
N LEU A 234 -0.33 -10.48 -6.70
CA LEU A 234 0.16 -9.99 -8.01
C LEU A 234 0.39 -11.09 -9.02
N GLN A 235 0.94 -12.24 -8.62
CA GLN A 235 1.18 -13.33 -9.56
C GLN A 235 -0.13 -13.74 -10.27
N VAL A 236 -1.18 -13.92 -9.49
CA VAL A 236 -2.50 -14.37 -9.95
C VAL A 236 -3.26 -13.25 -10.69
N VAL A 237 -3.20 -12.02 -10.18
CA VAL A 237 -4.01 -10.90 -10.70
C VAL A 237 -3.41 -10.26 -11.94
N VAL A 238 -2.08 -10.31 -12.06
CA VAL A 238 -1.31 -9.55 -13.06
C VAL A 238 -0.46 -10.47 -13.92
N TRP A 239 0.44 -11.24 -13.33
CA TRP A 239 1.54 -11.88 -14.07
C TRP A 239 1.18 -13.19 -14.78
N GLU A 240 0.11 -13.88 -14.38
CA GLU A 240 -0.40 -15.04 -15.10
C GLU A 240 -1.08 -14.67 -16.44
N ASN A 241 -1.32 -13.37 -16.70
CA ASN A 241 -1.94 -12.91 -17.94
C ASN A 241 -0.91 -12.63 -19.06
N THR A 242 -1.22 -13.10 -20.28
CA THR A 242 -0.36 -13.00 -21.46
C THR A 242 -0.10 -11.57 -21.94
N SER A 243 -1.09 -10.69 -21.88
CA SER A 243 -0.97 -9.29 -22.33
C SER A 243 -0.05 -8.47 -21.43
N VAL A 244 0.02 -8.79 -20.13
CA VAL A 244 1.02 -8.19 -19.22
C VAL A 244 2.41 -8.67 -19.52
N LYS A 245 2.61 -9.98 -19.73
CA LYS A 245 3.93 -10.52 -20.12
C LYS A 245 4.42 -9.86 -21.41
N PHE A 246 3.53 -9.67 -22.37
CA PHE A 246 3.81 -8.93 -23.59
C PHE A 246 4.13 -7.45 -23.32
N GLY A 247 3.33 -6.75 -22.50
CA GLY A 247 3.61 -5.35 -22.13
C GLY A 247 4.93 -5.16 -21.37
N ALA A 248 5.26 -6.06 -20.44
CA ALA A 248 6.54 -6.06 -19.72
C ALA A 248 7.72 -6.37 -20.65
N TRP A 249 7.53 -7.31 -21.59
CA TRP A 249 8.51 -7.56 -22.65
C TRP A 249 8.71 -6.34 -23.55
N MET A 250 7.62 -5.68 -23.99
CA MET A 250 7.65 -4.44 -24.79
C MET A 250 8.37 -3.30 -24.06
N GLN A 251 8.14 -3.14 -22.75
CA GLN A 251 8.85 -2.16 -21.92
C GLN A 251 10.36 -2.39 -21.95
N ARG A 252 10.80 -3.65 -21.83
CA ARG A 252 12.22 -4.04 -21.87
C ARG A 252 12.85 -3.84 -23.24
N TRP A 253 12.11 -4.13 -24.33
CA TRP A 253 12.68 -4.25 -25.68
C TRP A 253 12.53 -3.01 -26.58
N PHE A 254 11.43 -2.27 -26.50
CA PHE A 254 11.13 -1.21 -27.48
C PHE A 254 11.13 0.21 -26.91
N ILE A 255 10.84 0.39 -25.61
CA ILE A 255 10.45 1.71 -25.08
C ILE A 255 11.45 2.27 -24.05
N GLY A 256 12.29 1.44 -23.40
CA GLY A 256 13.34 1.90 -22.48
C GLY A 256 12.84 2.77 -21.32
N MET A 257 11.53 2.85 -21.10
CA MET A 257 10.86 3.72 -20.16
C MET A 257 9.54 3.12 -19.69
N PRO A 258 9.09 3.46 -18.48
CA PRO A 258 9.79 4.27 -17.49
C PRO A 258 10.76 3.46 -16.63
N ASP A 259 11.76 4.16 -16.09
CA ASP A 259 12.72 3.60 -15.14
C ASP A 259 11.98 3.02 -13.92
N ALA A 260 12.04 1.69 -13.76
CA ALA A 260 11.43 0.97 -12.66
C ALA A 260 12.28 1.03 -11.38
N THR A 261 13.31 1.88 -11.34
CA THR A 261 14.12 2.13 -10.16
C THR A 261 13.24 2.54 -8.97
N LEU A 262 13.38 1.78 -7.89
CA LEU A 262 12.76 2.12 -6.63
C LEU A 262 13.58 3.25 -5.99
N VAL A 263 12.94 4.39 -5.76
CA VAL A 263 13.56 5.56 -5.14
C VAL A 263 12.97 5.74 -3.73
N LEU A 264 13.80 5.64 -2.71
CA LEU A 264 13.48 5.80 -1.29
C LEU A 264 13.53 7.28 -0.86
N SER A 265 12.89 8.14 -1.66
CA SER A 265 12.69 9.57 -1.44
C SER A 265 11.25 9.93 -1.83
N SER A 266 10.75 11.09 -1.45
CA SER A 266 9.51 11.68 -1.98
C SER A 266 9.69 12.22 -3.40
N ASP A 267 10.92 12.33 -3.91
CA ASP A 267 11.17 12.65 -5.32
C ASP A 267 10.85 11.47 -6.23
N TYR A 268 10.32 11.76 -7.42
CA TYR A 268 9.92 10.73 -8.38
C TYR A 268 11.09 10.19 -9.21
N SER A 269 12.02 11.06 -9.63
CA SER A 269 13.14 10.68 -10.50
C SER A 269 14.33 10.19 -9.70
N VAL A 270 14.99 9.13 -10.21
CA VAL A 270 16.29 8.69 -9.69
C VAL A 270 17.34 9.79 -9.79
N ASP A 271 17.27 10.66 -10.82
CA ASP A 271 18.24 11.75 -11.02
C ASP A 271 18.21 12.78 -9.89
N ALA A 272 17.09 12.89 -9.17
CA ALA A 272 16.98 13.77 -8.00
C ALA A 272 17.76 13.26 -6.78
N VAL A 273 18.09 11.96 -6.75
CA VAL A 273 18.78 11.30 -5.64
C VAL A 273 20.07 10.60 -6.05
N LYS A 274 20.49 10.78 -7.31
CA LYS A 274 21.71 10.20 -7.86
C LYS A 274 22.75 11.30 -8.02
N LYS A 275 24.01 10.95 -7.82
CA LYS A 275 25.13 11.84 -8.12
C LYS A 275 25.17 12.15 -9.61
N ASN A 276 25.38 13.41 -9.95
CA ASN A 276 25.63 13.81 -11.32
C ASN A 276 26.99 13.28 -11.81
N TRP A 277 27.32 13.53 -13.08
CA TRP A 277 28.61 13.15 -13.68
C TRP A 277 29.86 13.71 -12.98
N PHE A 278 29.72 14.77 -12.16
CA PHE A 278 30.79 15.32 -11.32
C PHE A 278 30.87 14.69 -9.92
N GLY A 279 30.03 13.68 -9.63
CA GLY A 279 30.01 13.00 -8.33
C GLY A 279 29.23 13.75 -7.23
N ASN A 280 28.50 14.81 -7.58
CA ASN A 280 27.78 15.64 -6.62
C ASN A 280 26.27 15.38 -6.65
N TYR A 281 25.63 15.43 -5.48
CA TYR A 281 24.18 15.54 -5.39
C TYR A 281 23.73 16.97 -5.71
N THR A 282 22.52 17.11 -6.26
CA THR A 282 21.95 18.41 -6.63
C THR A 282 20.51 18.53 -6.12
N GLY A 283 20.00 19.75 -6.04
CA GLY A 283 18.63 20.01 -5.59
C GLY A 283 18.50 20.15 -4.07
N SER A 284 17.25 20.26 -3.59
CA SER A 284 16.94 20.66 -2.21
C SER A 284 17.33 19.63 -1.13
N LYS A 285 17.72 18.41 -1.52
CA LYS A 285 18.09 17.33 -0.61
C LYS A 285 19.57 16.95 -0.68
N ALA A 286 20.37 17.68 -1.48
CA ALA A 286 21.77 17.35 -1.71
C ALA A 286 22.57 17.17 -0.41
N ASP A 287 22.45 18.13 0.51
CA ASP A 287 23.18 18.11 1.79
C ASP A 287 22.84 16.87 2.63
N GLN A 288 21.56 16.50 2.70
CA GLN A 288 21.12 15.30 3.42
C GLN A 288 21.63 14.01 2.76
N LEU A 289 21.61 13.95 1.43
CA LEU A 289 22.07 12.78 0.66
C LEU A 289 23.58 12.53 0.81
N VAL A 290 24.39 13.58 0.94
CA VAL A 290 25.84 13.47 1.20
C VAL A 290 26.12 12.76 2.53
N GLU A 291 25.25 12.96 3.53
CA GLU A 291 25.45 12.39 4.86
C GLU A 291 25.05 10.92 4.99
N LEU A 292 24.35 10.37 3.99
CA LEU A 292 23.88 8.98 4.03
C LEU A 292 25.01 8.01 3.69
N LYS A 293 25.04 6.87 4.40
CA LYS A 293 26.05 5.81 4.18
C LYS A 293 25.89 5.06 2.86
N GLU A 294 24.68 5.07 2.29
CA GLU A 294 24.40 4.44 1.01
C GLU A 294 23.34 5.20 0.23
N ASP A 295 23.34 4.98 -1.09
CA ASP A 295 22.35 5.56 -1.99
C ASP A 295 20.92 5.10 -1.65
N VAL A 296 19.96 6.00 -1.85
CA VAL A 296 18.53 5.82 -1.56
C VAL A 296 17.73 5.37 -2.78
N TYR A 297 18.36 4.67 -3.72
CA TYR A 297 17.67 4.09 -4.87
C TYR A 297 18.16 2.67 -5.15
N ILE A 298 17.35 1.89 -5.85
CA ILE A 298 17.71 0.56 -6.33
C ILE A 298 17.05 0.27 -7.67
N ALA A 299 17.88 0.18 -8.71
CA ALA A 299 17.45 -0.23 -10.04
C ALA A 299 17.10 -1.74 -10.04
N PRO A 300 16.24 -2.20 -10.97
CA PRO A 300 16.11 -3.62 -11.27
C PRO A 300 17.49 -4.23 -11.55
N LEU A 301 17.72 -5.46 -11.09
CA LEU A 301 18.92 -6.22 -11.47
C LEU A 301 18.88 -6.47 -12.99
N LYS A 302 20.05 -6.56 -13.63
CA LYS A 302 20.18 -6.72 -15.09
C LYS A 302 19.30 -7.82 -15.68
N ASP A 303 19.14 -8.92 -14.96
CA ASP A 303 18.37 -10.10 -15.38
C ASP A 303 17.01 -10.21 -14.65
N THR A 304 16.48 -9.10 -14.14
CA THR A 304 15.17 -9.10 -13.48
C THR A 304 14.08 -9.30 -14.52
N ILE A 305 13.31 -10.35 -14.34
CA ILE A 305 12.15 -10.70 -15.16
C ILE A 305 10.92 -10.46 -14.29
N ALA A 306 10.19 -9.38 -14.56
CA ALA A 306 9.07 -8.95 -13.71
C ALA A 306 7.92 -9.98 -13.69
N GLU A 307 7.72 -10.76 -14.74
CA GLU A 307 6.70 -11.81 -14.78
C GLU A 307 7.09 -13.09 -14.03
N ASP A 308 8.39 -13.30 -13.79
CA ASP A 308 8.92 -14.44 -13.07
C ASP A 308 8.96 -14.16 -11.57
N TYR A 309 8.29 -14.99 -10.79
CA TYR A 309 8.13 -14.77 -9.36
C TYR A 309 9.48 -14.76 -8.62
N ASP A 310 10.35 -15.73 -8.90
CA ASP A 310 11.61 -15.87 -8.20
C ASP A 310 12.58 -14.74 -8.57
N SER A 311 12.63 -14.36 -9.85
CA SER A 311 13.40 -13.22 -10.34
C SER A 311 12.94 -11.90 -9.69
N ARG A 312 11.62 -11.65 -9.63
CA ARG A 312 11.05 -10.50 -8.89
C ARG A 312 11.44 -10.52 -7.43
N MET A 313 11.25 -11.66 -6.75
CA MET A 313 11.51 -11.77 -5.32
C MET A 313 12.99 -11.56 -4.99
N LYS A 314 13.90 -11.92 -5.91
CA LYS A 314 15.33 -11.63 -5.78
C LYS A 314 15.61 -10.13 -5.76
N TRP A 315 15.00 -9.37 -6.67
CA TRP A 315 15.12 -7.89 -6.66
C TRP A 315 14.45 -7.26 -5.44
N ILE A 316 13.25 -7.71 -5.07
CA ILE A 316 12.52 -7.22 -3.89
C ILE A 316 13.30 -7.50 -2.61
N GLY A 317 13.95 -8.66 -2.49
CA GLY A 317 14.84 -8.97 -1.38
C GLY A 317 15.98 -7.96 -1.28
N LYS A 318 16.60 -7.57 -2.41
CA LYS A 318 17.65 -6.54 -2.41
C LYS A 318 17.13 -5.15 -2.06
N ALA A 319 15.93 -4.80 -2.52
CA ALA A 319 15.27 -3.56 -2.14
C ALA A 319 14.96 -3.51 -0.64
N ALA A 320 14.43 -4.61 -0.09
CA ALA A 320 14.16 -4.79 1.32
C ALA A 320 15.43 -4.69 2.17
N GLU A 321 16.52 -5.36 1.78
CA GLU A 321 17.82 -5.29 2.46
C GLU A 321 18.34 -3.84 2.51
N LYS A 322 18.27 -3.09 1.40
CA LYS A 322 18.69 -1.67 1.35
C LYS A 322 17.82 -0.80 2.25
N TYR A 323 16.51 -0.91 2.14
CA TYR A 323 15.58 -0.18 2.99
C TYR A 323 15.81 -0.49 4.48
N HIS A 324 16.05 -1.77 4.80
CA HIS A 324 16.34 -2.21 6.15
C HIS A 324 17.61 -1.58 6.72
N ARG A 325 18.71 -1.61 5.97
CA ARG A 325 19.98 -0.97 6.39
C ARG A 325 19.82 0.53 6.61
N LEU A 326 19.13 1.24 5.71
CA LEU A 326 18.85 2.67 5.86
C LEU A 326 17.98 2.96 7.10
N MET A 327 16.95 2.15 7.36
CA MET A 327 16.10 2.29 8.55
C MET A 327 16.81 1.91 9.87
N LEU A 328 17.88 1.10 9.80
CA LEU A 328 18.75 0.83 10.95
C LEU A 328 19.84 1.88 11.13
N ASP A 329 20.03 2.78 10.18
CA ASP A 329 21.05 3.83 10.26
C ASP A 329 20.53 5.09 10.95
N GLU A 330 21.41 5.75 11.72
CA GLU A 330 21.06 6.94 12.52
C GLU A 330 20.69 8.15 11.68
N LYS A 331 21.20 8.25 10.45
CA LYS A 331 20.86 9.32 9.50
C LYS A 331 19.88 8.86 8.44
N GLY A 332 20.01 7.61 7.99
CA GLY A 332 19.11 6.98 7.04
C GLY A 332 17.66 6.94 7.52
N ARG A 333 17.40 6.54 8.78
CA ARG A 333 16.03 6.42 9.28
C ARG A 333 15.30 7.77 9.36
N PRO A 334 15.87 8.82 10.00
CA PRO A 334 15.21 10.14 10.01
C PRO A 334 14.93 10.67 8.61
N PHE A 335 15.86 10.47 7.66
CA PHE A 335 15.65 10.81 6.25
C PHE A 335 14.42 10.08 5.70
N LEU A 336 14.39 8.74 5.75
CA LEU A 336 13.27 7.95 5.22
C LEU A 336 11.93 8.30 5.87
N GLN A 337 11.90 8.52 7.19
CA GLN A 337 10.70 8.94 7.90
C GLN A 337 10.20 10.31 7.44
N GLN A 338 11.10 11.27 7.19
CA GLN A 338 10.76 12.59 6.66
C GLN A 338 10.22 12.50 5.23
N GLU A 339 10.81 11.63 4.40
CA GLU A 339 10.33 11.38 3.04
C GLU A 339 8.93 10.75 3.06
N LEU A 340 8.69 9.77 3.94
CA LEU A 340 7.36 9.18 4.16
C LEU A 340 6.36 10.22 4.68
N LYS A 341 6.79 11.14 5.55
CA LYS A 341 5.95 12.24 6.04
C LYS A 341 5.52 13.17 4.90
N THR A 342 6.39 13.42 3.93
CA THR A 342 6.03 14.17 2.71
C THR A 342 5.02 13.38 1.86
N ILE A 343 5.28 12.09 1.60
CA ILE A 343 4.39 11.20 0.84
C ILE A 343 3.00 11.08 1.51
N SER A 344 2.94 11.06 2.84
CA SER A 344 1.70 10.96 3.61
C SER A 344 0.69 12.08 3.29
N LYS A 345 1.15 13.22 2.77
CA LYS A 345 0.32 14.38 2.41
C LYS A 345 -0.31 14.26 1.01
N TRP A 346 0.03 13.24 0.23
CA TRP A 346 -0.46 13.10 -1.15
C TRP A 346 -1.87 12.52 -1.29
N GLY A 347 -2.55 12.20 -0.18
CA GLY A 347 -3.89 11.58 -0.18
C GLY A 347 -4.98 12.37 -0.93
N ASN A 348 -4.77 13.67 -1.15
CA ASN A 348 -5.69 14.53 -1.91
C ASN A 348 -5.22 14.76 -3.36
N SER A 349 -4.17 14.07 -3.82
CA SER A 349 -3.73 14.14 -5.21
C SER A 349 -4.87 13.73 -6.13
N LYS A 350 -5.08 14.54 -7.17
CA LYS A 350 -6.04 14.30 -8.24
C LYS A 350 -5.28 13.94 -9.50
N ALA A 351 -5.93 13.22 -10.41
CA ALA A 351 -5.35 12.94 -11.71
C ALA A 351 -5.29 14.23 -12.54
N ASP A 352 -4.12 14.56 -13.07
CA ASP A 352 -3.94 15.70 -13.99
C ASP A 352 -4.28 15.34 -15.45
N PHE A 353 -4.64 14.08 -15.73
CA PHE A 353 -4.89 13.57 -17.07
C PHE A 353 -6.37 13.33 -17.36
N LYS A 354 -6.74 13.50 -18.64
CA LYS A 354 -8.06 13.14 -19.16
C LYS A 354 -8.17 11.62 -19.25
N ILE A 355 -9.15 11.07 -18.56
CA ILE A 355 -9.56 9.66 -18.62
C ILE A 355 -9.97 9.33 -20.04
N HIS A 356 -9.35 8.33 -20.66
CA HIS A 356 -9.76 7.87 -21.99
C HIS A 356 -11.09 7.12 -21.88
N SER A 357 -11.98 7.29 -22.86
CA SER A 357 -13.33 6.72 -22.84
C SER A 357 -13.39 5.19 -22.82
N SER A 358 -12.33 4.51 -23.29
CA SER A 358 -12.20 3.04 -23.24
C SER A 358 -11.57 2.51 -21.94
N SER A 359 -11.19 3.39 -21.01
CA SER A 359 -10.64 3.00 -19.72
C SER A 359 -11.73 2.30 -18.89
N ASN A 360 -11.38 1.22 -18.19
CA ASN A 360 -12.27 0.58 -17.19
C ASN A 360 -12.41 1.44 -15.91
N GLU A 361 -12.05 2.72 -16.00
CA GLU A 361 -12.19 3.73 -14.97
C GLU A 361 -13.66 3.99 -14.65
N GLY A 362 -14.11 3.40 -13.54
CA GLY A 362 -15.44 3.66 -13.00
C GLY A 362 -16.54 3.12 -13.90
N LYS A 363 -16.78 1.80 -13.85
CA LYS A 363 -18.13 1.28 -14.06
C LYS A 363 -19.07 2.19 -13.25
N VAL A 364 -19.89 2.94 -13.98
CA VAL A 364 -21.01 3.71 -13.44
C VAL A 364 -22.06 2.72 -12.99
#